data_AF-A0A0R2KZL7-F1
#
_entry.id   AF-A0A0R2KZL7-F1
#
_cell.length_a   1.000
_cell.length_b   1.000
_cell.length_c   1.000
_cell.angle_alpha   90.00
_cell.angle_beta   90.00
_cell.angle_gamma   90.00
#
_symmetry.space_group_name_H-M   'P 1'
#
loop_
_entity.id
_entity.type
_entity.pdbx_description
1 polymer ?
#
loop_
_entity_poly.entity_id
_entity_poly.type
_entity_poly.pdbx_seq_one_letter_code
_entity_poly.pdbx_strand_id
1 'polypeptide(L)'
;MDEKRNSIEQIINKFSNKINQDNDNQPIIKSLIFLSRKSSYCRSYPEISDIIYHLDDKSFNKLKENFALSDKNTENKYDAIINGEEISAEAENNPERLNNLHKFERHIRLSCYQRDYILGQAKSASDTATHAQIAADNAKNKVGHIYSEFVGILAIFTAMSFAMMGSVQILGNLFSSIKTLGIDSVGYALIIGGIYIIVMYFVIVILFVGMKKLYGDGTKYSFSKQIIVAVLSVSVLLIASGIILLIVV
;
A
#
# COMPACT_ATOMS: atom_id res chain seq x y z
N MET A 1 -43.42 15.98 12.61
CA MET A 1 -42.62 15.33 11.55
C MET A 1 -42.29 13.89 11.93
N ASP A 2 -42.18 13.59 13.23
CA ASP A 2 -41.78 12.28 13.76
C ASP A 2 -42.81 11.15 13.58
N GLU A 3 -44.12 11.41 13.68
CA GLU A 3 -45.15 10.35 13.51
C GLU A 3 -45.13 9.73 12.11
N LYS A 4 -44.95 10.56 11.08
CA LYS A 4 -44.90 10.13 9.68
C LYS A 4 -43.69 9.24 9.43
N ARG A 5 -42.50 9.67 9.87
CA ARG A 5 -41.25 8.91 9.76
C ARG A 5 -41.36 7.58 10.52
N ASN A 6 -41.82 7.61 11.77
CA ASN A 6 -41.98 6.40 12.60
C ASN A 6 -42.95 5.39 11.96
N SER A 7 -44.04 5.85 11.35
CA SER A 7 -44.96 4.97 10.62
C SER A 7 -44.30 4.32 9.39
N ILE A 8 -43.54 5.10 8.61
CA ILE A 8 -42.80 4.56 7.45
C ILE A 8 -41.74 3.56 7.91
N GLU A 9 -41.02 3.88 8.99
CA GLU A 9 -39.99 3.03 9.58
C GLU A 9 -40.56 1.70 10.08
N GLN A 10 -41.70 1.72 10.77
CA GLN A 10 -42.38 0.49 11.20
C GLN A 10 -42.78 -0.38 10.01
N ILE A 11 -43.23 0.22 8.91
CA ILE A 11 -43.59 -0.52 7.68
C ILE A 11 -42.34 -1.13 7.06
N ILE A 12 -41.28 -0.33 6.85
CA ILE A 12 -40.01 -0.81 6.29
C ILE A 12 -39.45 -1.94 7.16
N ASN A 13 -39.45 -1.78 8.48
CA ASN A 13 -38.97 -2.79 9.42
C ASN A 13 -39.77 -4.11 9.36
N LYS A 14 -41.06 -4.07 9.02
CA LYS A 14 -41.83 -5.31 8.76
C LYS A 14 -41.32 -6.03 7.52
N PHE A 15 -40.95 -5.31 6.47
CA PHE A 15 -40.34 -5.87 5.26
C PHE A 15 -38.84 -6.18 5.42
N SER A 16 -38.16 -5.59 6.39
CA SER A 16 -36.77 -5.93 6.74
C SER A 16 -36.70 -7.14 7.69
N ASN A 17 -37.83 -7.56 8.24
CA ASN A 17 -37.98 -8.79 8.99
C ASN A 17 -38.48 -9.94 8.10
N LYS A 18 -38.36 -11.18 8.59
CA LYS A 18 -38.65 -12.37 7.79
C LYS A 18 -40.15 -12.42 7.47
N ILE A 19 -40.50 -12.26 6.20
CA ILE A 19 -41.83 -12.60 5.67
C ILE A 19 -41.88 -14.13 5.65
N ASN A 20 -42.56 -14.71 6.64
CA ASN A 20 -42.78 -16.15 6.70
C ASN A 20 -43.87 -16.50 5.67
N GLN A 21 -43.57 -17.37 4.72
CA GLN A 21 -44.55 -17.91 3.77
C GLN A 21 -45.71 -18.66 4.46
N ASP A 22 -45.52 -19.09 5.71
CA ASP A 22 -46.49 -19.89 6.48
C ASP A 22 -47.35 -19.08 7.49
N ASN A 23 -47.08 -17.79 7.70
CA ASN A 23 -47.84 -16.95 8.62
C ASN A 23 -48.72 -15.94 7.88
N ASP A 24 -49.86 -15.65 8.50
CA ASP A 24 -50.84 -14.67 8.05
C ASP A 24 -50.19 -13.28 7.84
N ASN A 25 -49.95 -12.90 6.58
CA ASN A 25 -49.36 -11.60 6.19
C ASN A 25 -50.32 -10.42 6.44
N GLN A 26 -51.47 -10.66 7.09
CA GLN A 26 -52.47 -9.68 7.47
C GLN A 26 -51.92 -8.41 8.14
N PRO A 27 -50.93 -8.46 9.05
CA PRO A 27 -50.35 -7.24 9.62
C PRO A 27 -49.62 -6.37 8.58
N ILE A 28 -49.01 -6.99 7.57
CA ILE A 28 -48.34 -6.30 6.47
C ILE A 28 -49.38 -5.74 5.51
N ILE A 29 -50.38 -6.53 5.13
CA ILE A 29 -51.47 -6.10 4.23
C ILE A 29 -52.22 -4.90 4.83
N LYS A 30 -52.61 -4.96 6.11
CA LYS A 30 -53.22 -3.83 6.82
C LYS A 30 -52.34 -2.57 6.79
N SER A 31 -51.02 -2.75 6.92
CA SER A 31 -50.07 -1.63 6.86
C SER A 31 -49.96 -1.03 5.45
N LEU A 32 -50.01 -1.87 4.41
CA LEU A 32 -50.04 -1.42 3.02
C LEU A 32 -51.35 -0.72 2.67
N ILE A 33 -52.49 -1.22 3.14
CA ILE A 33 -53.80 -0.54 2.96
C ILE A 33 -53.78 0.83 3.64
N PHE A 34 -53.21 0.94 4.85
CA PHE A 34 -53.02 2.23 5.50
C PHE A 34 -52.12 3.16 4.67
N LEU A 35 -51.00 2.65 4.17
CA LEU A 35 -50.04 3.41 3.37
C LEU A 35 -50.63 3.88 2.03
N SER A 36 -51.41 3.03 1.35
CA SER A 36 -52.00 3.32 0.04
C SER A 36 -52.97 4.51 0.07
N ARG A 37 -53.65 4.70 1.22
CA ARG A 37 -54.54 5.84 1.51
C ARG A 37 -53.78 7.14 1.80
N LYS A 38 -52.47 7.07 2.05
CA LYS A 38 -51.64 8.19 2.49
C LYS A 38 -50.56 8.53 1.45
N SER A 39 -50.96 9.20 0.35
CA SER A 39 -50.05 9.56 -0.73
C SER A 39 -48.81 10.35 -0.27
N SER A 40 -48.94 11.20 0.76
CA SER A 40 -47.81 11.95 1.32
C SER A 40 -46.72 11.03 1.86
N TYR A 41 -47.05 9.87 2.45
CA TYR A 41 -46.09 8.91 3.01
C TYR A 41 -45.37 8.19 1.86
N CYS A 42 -46.10 7.73 0.86
CA CYS A 42 -45.53 7.08 -0.33
C CYS A 42 -44.58 7.98 -1.12
N ARG A 43 -44.78 9.31 -1.11
CA ARG A 43 -43.92 10.28 -1.82
C ARG A 43 -42.73 10.77 -0.99
N SER A 44 -42.57 10.26 0.24
CA SER A 44 -41.56 10.70 1.22
C SER A 44 -40.21 10.08 0.96
N TYR A 45 -39.67 10.32 -0.22
CA TYR A 45 -38.38 9.76 -0.61
C TYR A 45 -37.25 10.09 0.39
N PRO A 46 -37.11 11.33 0.91
CA PRO A 46 -36.07 11.62 1.90
C PRO A 46 -36.18 10.72 3.13
N GLU A 47 -37.36 10.60 3.73
CA GLU A 47 -37.58 9.77 4.92
C GLU A 47 -37.36 8.28 4.64
N ILE A 48 -37.83 7.78 3.50
CA ILE A 48 -37.63 6.37 3.08
C ILE A 48 -36.13 6.07 2.90
N SER A 49 -35.43 6.95 2.19
CA SER A 49 -34.00 6.78 1.91
C SER A 49 -33.16 6.82 3.19
N ASP A 50 -33.47 7.74 4.09
CA ASP A 50 -32.82 7.87 5.39
C ASP A 50 -32.96 6.59 6.23
N ILE A 51 -34.17 6.04 6.32
CA ILE A 51 -34.41 4.78 7.04
C ILE A 51 -33.59 3.64 6.41
N ILE A 52 -33.62 3.50 5.08
CA ILE A 52 -32.91 2.42 4.38
C ILE A 52 -31.39 2.54 4.55
N TYR A 53 -30.84 3.75 4.61
CA TYR A 53 -29.40 3.95 4.80
C TYR A 53 -28.93 3.57 6.21
N HIS A 54 -29.82 3.67 7.21
CA HIS A 54 -29.51 3.33 8.60
C HIS A 54 -29.86 1.89 9.00
N LEU A 55 -30.47 1.10 8.11
CA LEU A 55 -30.69 -0.33 8.36
C LEU A 55 -29.35 -1.07 8.55
N ASP A 56 -29.29 -2.03 9.48
CA ASP A 56 -28.17 -2.95 9.54
C ASP A 56 -28.11 -3.86 8.30
N ASP A 57 -26.94 -4.43 7.99
CA ASP A 57 -26.74 -5.21 6.77
C ASP A 57 -27.65 -6.44 6.67
N LYS A 58 -28.00 -7.07 7.80
CA LYS A 58 -28.89 -8.23 7.81
C LYS A 58 -30.32 -7.83 7.46
N SER A 59 -30.82 -6.76 8.06
CA SER A 59 -32.14 -6.18 7.76
C SER A 59 -32.22 -5.65 6.34
N PHE A 60 -31.13 -5.03 5.86
CA PHE A 60 -31.03 -4.53 4.50
C PHE A 60 -31.03 -5.65 3.45
N ASN A 61 -30.28 -6.73 3.67
CA ASN A 61 -30.28 -7.88 2.76
C ASN A 61 -31.65 -8.57 2.67
N LYS A 62 -32.35 -8.73 3.80
CA LYS A 62 -33.73 -9.24 3.80
C LYS A 62 -34.70 -8.32 3.06
N LEU A 63 -34.55 -7.00 3.23
CA LEU A 63 -35.34 -6.04 2.47
C LEU A 63 -35.08 -6.22 0.97
N LYS A 64 -33.82 -6.35 0.55
CA LYS A 64 -33.48 -6.63 -0.85
C LYS A 64 -34.10 -7.94 -1.36
N GLU A 65 -34.07 -9.02 -0.57
CA GLU A 65 -34.71 -10.28 -0.94
C GLU A 65 -36.22 -10.12 -1.16
N ASN A 66 -36.91 -9.45 -0.25
CA ASN A 66 -38.36 -9.29 -0.32
C ASN A 66 -38.83 -8.40 -1.49
N PHE A 67 -37.95 -7.55 -2.01
CA PHE A 67 -38.18 -6.71 -3.19
C PHE A 67 -37.48 -7.24 -4.46
N ALA A 68 -36.97 -8.48 -4.43
CA ALA A 68 -36.25 -9.12 -5.55
C ALA A 68 -35.06 -8.29 -6.10
N LEU A 69 -34.28 -7.70 -5.20
CA LEU A 69 -33.10 -6.90 -5.51
C LEU A 69 -31.77 -7.64 -5.31
N SER A 70 -31.79 -8.82 -4.70
CA SER A 70 -30.59 -9.60 -4.38
C SER A 70 -30.12 -10.48 -5.55
N ASP A 71 -31.03 -11.25 -6.16
CA ASP A 71 -30.72 -12.20 -7.25
C ASP A 71 -31.80 -12.23 -8.34
N LYS A 72 -31.43 -12.66 -9.56
CA LYS A 72 -32.36 -12.74 -10.71
C LYS A 72 -33.51 -13.75 -10.54
N ASN A 73 -33.40 -14.67 -9.59
CA ASN A 73 -34.37 -15.75 -9.37
C ASN A 73 -35.19 -15.58 -8.08
N THR A 74 -35.05 -14.45 -7.38
CA THR A 74 -35.83 -14.20 -6.18
C THR A 74 -37.22 -13.69 -6.57
N GLU A 75 -38.27 -14.37 -6.09
CA GLU A 75 -39.64 -13.91 -6.27
C GLU A 75 -39.88 -12.60 -5.53
N ASN A 76 -40.53 -11.64 -6.19
CA ASN A 76 -40.85 -10.35 -5.58
C ASN A 76 -42.05 -10.51 -4.63
N LYS A 77 -41.74 -10.77 -3.35
CA LYS A 77 -42.77 -10.96 -2.32
C LYS A 77 -43.62 -9.72 -2.10
N TYR A 78 -43.06 -8.52 -2.30
CA TYR A 78 -43.84 -7.29 -2.24
C TYR A 78 -44.88 -7.25 -3.37
N ASP A 79 -44.47 -7.58 -4.59
CA ASP A 79 -45.36 -7.62 -5.75
C ASP A 79 -46.46 -8.68 -5.59
N ALA A 80 -46.13 -9.86 -5.05
CA ALA A 80 -47.10 -10.89 -4.72
C ALA A 80 -48.17 -10.40 -3.70
N ILE A 81 -47.78 -9.58 -2.72
CA ILE A 81 -48.72 -9.04 -1.72
C ILE A 81 -49.61 -7.95 -2.32
N ILE A 82 -49.07 -7.02 -3.13
CA ILE A 82 -49.88 -5.93 -3.71
C ILE A 82 -50.89 -6.44 -4.75
N ASN A 83 -50.60 -7.56 -5.42
CA ASN A 83 -51.51 -8.22 -6.36
C ASN A 83 -52.49 -9.21 -5.66
N GLY A 84 -52.47 -9.28 -4.33
CA GLY A 84 -53.41 -10.09 -3.56
C GLY A 84 -54.85 -9.55 -3.60
N GLU A 85 -55.83 -10.41 -3.31
CA GLU A 85 -57.27 -10.09 -3.42
C GLU A 85 -57.67 -8.86 -2.60
N GLU A 86 -57.18 -8.72 -1.35
CA GLU A 86 -57.55 -7.61 -0.46
C GLU A 86 -57.09 -6.24 -0.97
N ILE A 87 -55.88 -6.15 -1.51
CA ILE A 87 -55.33 -4.88 -2.04
C ILE A 87 -55.95 -4.58 -3.41
N SER A 88 -56.20 -5.62 -4.21
CA SER A 88 -56.85 -5.50 -5.52
C SER A 88 -58.28 -4.96 -5.39
N ALA A 89 -59.07 -5.46 -4.44
CA ALA A 89 -60.42 -4.96 -4.15
C ALA A 89 -60.42 -3.48 -3.71
N GLU A 90 -59.42 -3.05 -2.95
CA GLU A 90 -59.26 -1.63 -2.57
C GLU A 90 -58.81 -0.75 -3.75
N ALA A 91 -58.09 -1.32 -4.73
CA ALA A 91 -57.62 -0.64 -5.92
C ALA A 91 -58.72 -0.46 -6.99
N GLU A 92 -59.64 -1.43 -7.12
CA GLU A 92 -60.83 -1.30 -8.00
C GLU A 92 -61.67 -0.07 -7.65
N ASN A 93 -61.79 0.22 -6.35
CA ASN A 93 -62.53 1.38 -5.86
C ASN A 93 -61.76 2.71 -6.01
N ASN A 94 -60.43 2.66 -6.05
CA ASN A 94 -59.59 3.85 -6.25
C ASN A 94 -58.18 3.49 -6.79
N PRO A 95 -57.95 3.62 -8.10
CA PRO A 95 -56.68 3.27 -8.74
C PRO A 95 -55.47 4.06 -8.22
N GLU A 96 -55.66 5.25 -7.65
CA GLU A 96 -54.56 6.04 -7.09
C GLU A 96 -53.88 5.34 -5.90
N ARG A 97 -54.61 4.46 -5.20
CA ARG A 97 -54.07 3.74 -4.04
C ARG A 97 -52.99 2.75 -4.46
N LEU A 98 -53.21 2.00 -5.53
CA LEU A 98 -52.21 1.09 -6.08
C LEU A 98 -51.01 1.87 -6.62
N ASN A 99 -51.25 3.00 -7.30
CA ASN A 99 -50.18 3.89 -7.76
C ASN A 99 -49.32 4.43 -6.60
N ASN A 100 -49.91 4.74 -5.45
CA ASN A 100 -49.17 5.13 -4.26
C ASN A 100 -48.24 4.01 -3.75
N LEU A 101 -48.69 2.75 -3.77
CA LEU A 101 -47.87 1.60 -3.38
C LEU A 101 -46.72 1.34 -4.37
N HIS A 102 -46.94 1.48 -5.67
CA HIS A 102 -45.85 1.40 -6.66
C HIS A 102 -44.83 2.53 -6.51
N LYS A 103 -45.27 3.75 -6.16
CA LYS A 103 -44.34 4.86 -5.86
C LYS A 103 -43.49 4.55 -4.64
N PHE A 104 -44.09 4.00 -3.59
CA PHE A 104 -43.37 3.57 -2.40
C PHE A 104 -42.32 2.49 -2.72
N GLU A 105 -42.72 1.45 -3.46
CA GLU A 105 -41.81 0.40 -3.95
C GLU A 105 -40.65 1.00 -4.74
N ARG A 106 -40.93 1.89 -5.69
CA ARG A 106 -39.91 2.56 -6.49
C ARG A 106 -38.91 3.31 -5.61
N HIS A 107 -39.37 4.02 -4.58
CA HIS A 107 -38.49 4.73 -3.67
C HIS A 107 -37.62 3.77 -2.85
N ILE A 108 -38.17 2.67 -2.35
CA ILE A 108 -37.38 1.63 -1.65
C ILE A 108 -36.29 1.09 -2.58
N ARG A 109 -36.66 0.66 -3.79
CA ARG A 109 -35.73 0.06 -4.76
C ARG A 109 -34.60 1.02 -5.11
N LEU A 110 -34.93 2.28 -5.41
CA LEU A 110 -33.93 3.31 -5.70
C LEU A 110 -32.97 3.52 -4.52
N SER A 111 -33.48 3.62 -3.29
CA SER A 111 -32.65 3.76 -2.10
C SER A 111 -31.75 2.54 -1.86
N CYS A 112 -32.23 1.33 -2.10
CA CYS A 112 -31.40 0.12 -2.03
C CYS A 112 -30.25 0.17 -3.06
N TYR A 113 -30.55 0.48 -4.33
CA TYR A 113 -29.51 0.58 -5.37
C TYR A 113 -28.49 1.66 -5.05
N GLN A 114 -28.93 2.81 -4.54
CA GLN A 114 -28.01 3.89 -4.17
C GLN A 114 -27.14 3.51 -2.97
N ARG A 115 -27.69 2.85 -1.96
CA ARG A 115 -26.89 2.35 -0.82
C ARG A 115 -25.83 1.36 -1.29
N ASP A 116 -26.19 0.37 -2.11
CA ASP A 116 -25.25 -0.60 -2.64
C ASP A 116 -24.14 0.08 -3.48
N TYR A 117 -24.51 1.04 -4.32
CA TYR A 117 -23.56 1.82 -5.10
C TYR A 117 -22.59 2.61 -4.20
N ILE A 118 -23.10 3.34 -3.20
CA ILE A 118 -22.29 4.13 -2.26
C ILE A 118 -21.35 3.22 -1.48
N LEU A 119 -21.82 2.09 -0.97
CA LEU A 119 -21.00 1.14 -0.22
C LEU A 119 -19.92 0.49 -1.11
N GLY A 120 -20.26 0.15 -2.35
CA GLY A 120 -19.29 -0.35 -3.33
C GLY A 120 -18.19 0.68 -3.64
N GLN A 121 -18.57 1.94 -3.85
CA GLN A 121 -17.62 3.03 -4.09
C GLN A 121 -16.75 3.31 -2.86
N ALA A 122 -17.34 3.33 -1.66
CA ALA A 122 -16.60 3.52 -0.41
C ALA A 122 -15.58 2.40 -0.17
N LYS A 123 -15.96 1.15 -0.45
CA LYS A 123 -15.06 0.01 -0.36
C LYS A 123 -13.89 0.13 -1.36
N SER A 124 -14.18 0.42 -2.62
CA SER A 124 -13.16 0.62 -3.65
C SER A 124 -12.18 1.75 -3.30
N ALA A 125 -12.68 2.85 -2.75
CA ALA A 125 -11.86 3.96 -2.26
C ALA A 125 -10.97 3.53 -1.08
N SER A 126 -11.51 2.75 -0.13
CA SER A 126 -10.76 2.20 1.00
C SER A 126 -9.65 1.25 0.56
N ASP A 127 -9.93 0.36 -0.39
CA ASP A 127 -8.96 -0.58 -0.95
C ASP A 127 -7.83 0.18 -1.67
N THR A 128 -8.19 1.19 -2.47
CA THR A 128 -7.23 2.06 -3.17
C THR A 128 -6.34 2.84 -2.17
N ALA A 129 -6.93 3.39 -1.11
CA ALA A 129 -6.19 4.09 -0.05
C ALA A 129 -5.21 3.14 0.67
N THR A 130 -5.63 1.90 0.92
CA THR A 130 -4.78 0.87 1.53
C THR A 130 -3.60 0.53 0.64
N HIS A 131 -3.82 0.33 -0.67
CA HIS A 131 -2.74 0.10 -1.63
C HIS A 131 -1.76 1.28 -1.73
N ALA A 132 -2.27 2.52 -1.69
CA ALA A 132 -1.45 3.72 -1.69
C ALA A 132 -0.59 3.82 -0.42
N GLN A 133 -1.14 3.47 0.75
CA GLN A 133 -0.40 3.42 2.02
C GLN A 133 0.74 2.40 1.97
N ILE A 134 0.47 1.19 1.48
CA ILE A 134 1.50 0.14 1.33
C ILE A 134 2.61 0.61 0.39
N ALA A 135 2.26 1.24 -0.74
CA ALA A 135 3.25 1.79 -1.68
C ALA A 135 4.10 2.90 -1.04
N ALA A 136 3.48 3.78 -0.26
CA ALA A 136 4.15 4.85 0.47
C ALA A 136 5.12 4.30 1.54
N ASP A 137 4.70 3.28 2.30
CA ASP A 137 5.54 2.65 3.31
C ASP A 137 6.73 1.90 2.68
N ASN A 138 6.52 1.22 1.55
CA ASN A 138 7.60 0.61 0.78
C ASN A 138 8.60 1.66 0.25
N ALA A 139 8.10 2.79 -0.27
CA ALA A 139 8.95 3.89 -0.72
C ALA A 139 9.75 4.50 0.44
N LYS A 140 9.11 4.71 1.59
CA LYS A 140 9.75 5.22 2.82
C LYS A 140 10.86 4.28 3.28
N ASN A 141 10.61 2.98 3.35
CA ASN A 141 11.61 1.98 3.73
C ASN A 141 12.79 1.99 2.76
N LYS A 142 12.52 2.06 1.44
CA LYS A 142 13.58 2.13 0.42
C LYS A 142 14.43 3.39 0.55
N VAL A 143 13.82 4.55 0.79
CA VAL A 143 14.55 5.81 1.03
C VAL A 143 15.37 5.72 2.32
N GLY A 144 14.82 5.13 3.38
CA GLY A 144 15.55 4.89 4.63
C GLY A 144 16.80 4.03 4.43
N HIS A 145 16.67 2.94 3.67
CA HIS A 145 17.82 2.12 3.28
C HIS A 145 18.85 2.93 2.48
N ILE A 146 18.42 3.64 1.44
CA ILE A 146 19.31 4.49 0.63
C ILE A 146 20.07 5.51 1.48
N TYR A 147 19.40 6.16 2.45
CA TYR A 147 20.07 7.10 3.35
C TYR A 147 21.15 6.40 4.20
N SER A 148 20.84 5.23 4.76
CA SER A 148 21.82 4.42 5.49
C SER A 148 22.99 4.00 4.60
N GLU A 149 22.75 3.70 3.32
CA GLU A 149 23.80 3.41 2.34
C GLU A 149 24.69 4.62 2.07
N PHE A 150 24.09 5.79 1.83
CA PHE A 150 24.84 7.02 1.62
C PHE A 150 25.72 7.40 2.82
N VAL A 151 25.19 7.29 4.05
CA VAL A 151 25.95 7.59 5.26
C VAL A 151 27.18 6.68 5.40
N GLY A 152 27.05 5.38 5.12
CA GLY A 152 28.20 4.48 5.20
C GLY A 152 29.20 4.66 4.05
N ILE A 153 28.76 4.98 2.83
CA ILE A 153 29.68 5.39 1.74
C ILE A 153 30.44 6.67 2.13
N LEU A 154 29.76 7.66 2.70
CA LEU A 154 30.39 8.91 3.14
C LEU A 154 31.43 8.68 4.23
N ALA A 155 31.14 7.81 5.21
CA ALA A 155 32.09 7.44 6.26
C ALA A 155 33.34 6.77 5.68
N ILE A 156 33.18 5.87 4.70
CA ILE A 156 34.28 5.19 4.02
C ILE A 156 35.11 6.17 3.21
N PHE A 157 34.48 7.06 2.45
CA PHE A 157 35.19 8.07 1.67
C PHE A 157 35.97 9.03 2.58
N THR A 158 35.40 9.39 3.72
CA THR A 158 36.05 10.22 4.74
C THR A 158 37.28 9.51 5.33
N ALA A 159 37.14 8.26 5.75
CA ALA A 159 38.24 7.46 6.27
C ALA A 159 39.36 7.29 5.23
N MET A 160 39.01 7.03 3.97
CA MET A 160 39.96 6.91 2.86
C MET A 160 40.68 8.24 2.60
N SER A 161 39.96 9.36 2.60
CA SER A 161 40.54 10.69 2.40
C SER A 161 41.55 11.03 3.50
N PHE A 162 41.22 10.74 4.77
CA PHE A 162 42.15 10.95 5.88
C PHE A 162 43.38 10.04 5.78
N ALA A 163 43.19 8.77 5.43
CA ALA A 163 44.30 7.84 5.21
C ALA A 163 45.23 8.31 4.08
N MET A 164 44.66 8.77 2.96
CA MET A 164 45.41 9.28 1.81
C MET A 164 46.13 10.60 2.11
N MET A 165 45.53 11.52 2.87
CA MET A 165 46.20 12.76 3.24
C MET A 165 47.41 12.49 4.15
N GLY A 166 47.26 11.63 5.16
CA GLY A 166 48.37 11.23 6.01
C GLY A 166 49.46 10.50 5.23
N SER A 167 49.09 9.64 4.29
CA SER A 167 50.06 8.89 3.50
C SER A 167 50.81 9.74 2.47
N VAL A 168 50.14 10.70 1.81
CA VAL A 168 50.79 11.65 0.88
C VAL A 168 51.81 12.52 1.62
N GLN A 169 51.53 12.91 2.87
CA GLN A 169 52.50 13.65 3.69
C GLN A 169 53.75 12.81 3.99
N ILE A 170 53.59 11.54 4.36
CA ILE A 170 54.71 10.62 4.60
C ILE A 170 55.53 10.44 3.31
N LEU A 171 54.86 10.26 2.16
CA LEU A 171 55.50 10.11 0.86
C LEU A 171 56.25 11.40 0.45
N GLY A 172 55.65 12.56 0.70
CA GLY A 172 56.28 13.87 0.47
C GLY A 172 57.54 14.08 1.30
N ASN A 173 57.51 13.66 2.59
CA ASN A 173 58.68 13.70 3.45
C ASN A 173 59.79 12.77 2.93
N LEU A 174 59.45 11.55 2.52
CA LEU A 174 60.41 10.60 1.93
C LEU A 174 61.06 11.16 0.66
N PHE A 175 60.28 11.74 -0.26
CA PHE A 175 60.81 12.37 -1.47
C PHE A 175 61.71 13.58 -1.17
N SER A 176 61.43 14.34 -0.10
CA SER A 176 62.28 15.46 0.32
C SER A 176 63.66 14.99 0.81
N SER A 177 63.73 13.84 1.49
CA SER A 177 64.98 13.23 1.96
C SER A 177 65.82 12.62 0.83
N ILE A 178 65.20 12.18 -0.27
CA ILE A 178 65.93 11.70 -1.45
C ILE A 178 66.70 12.82 -2.13
N LYS A 179 66.14 14.03 -2.14
CA LYS A 179 66.73 15.18 -2.81
C LYS A 179 68.05 15.64 -2.16
N THR A 180 68.34 15.18 -0.95
CA THR A 180 69.50 15.58 -0.13
C THR A 180 70.55 14.48 0.04
N LEU A 181 70.25 13.22 -0.28
CA LEU A 181 71.16 12.08 -0.14
C LEU A 181 71.33 11.39 -1.50
N GLY A 182 72.55 10.97 -1.86
CA GLY A 182 72.91 10.40 -3.16
C GLY A 182 72.14 9.14 -3.56
N ILE A 183 72.62 8.44 -4.59
CA ILE A 183 71.93 7.35 -5.30
C ILE A 183 71.33 6.27 -4.35
N ASP A 184 71.93 6.04 -3.19
CA ASP A 184 71.42 5.16 -2.12
C ASP A 184 70.00 5.53 -1.64
N SER A 185 69.69 6.83 -1.55
CA SER A 185 68.39 7.32 -1.07
C SER A 185 67.25 6.99 -2.05
N VAL A 186 67.57 6.92 -3.34
CA VAL A 186 66.63 6.53 -4.41
C VAL A 186 66.27 5.04 -4.27
N GLY A 187 67.24 4.20 -3.95
CA GLY A 187 67.02 2.77 -3.68
C GLY A 187 66.09 2.54 -2.47
N TYR A 188 66.35 3.24 -1.36
CA TYR A 188 65.48 3.19 -0.18
C TYR A 188 64.05 3.66 -0.47
N ALA A 189 63.90 4.73 -1.25
CA ALA A 189 62.57 5.25 -1.60
C ALA A 189 61.76 4.31 -2.50
N LEU A 190 62.41 3.60 -3.42
CA LEU A 190 61.76 2.59 -4.27
C LEU A 190 61.23 1.42 -3.43
N ILE A 191 62.00 0.95 -2.44
CA ILE A 191 61.57 -0.11 -1.52
C ILE A 191 60.37 0.35 -0.68
N ILE A 192 60.45 1.54 -0.09
CA ILE A 192 59.35 2.07 0.73
C ILE A 192 58.10 2.33 -0.12
N GLY A 193 58.25 2.84 -1.34
CA GLY A 193 57.16 3.02 -2.30
C GLY A 193 56.47 1.70 -2.70
N GLY A 194 57.23 0.63 -2.91
CA GLY A 194 56.69 -0.70 -3.20
C GLY A 194 55.90 -1.28 -2.02
N ILE A 195 56.42 -1.18 -0.80
CA ILE A 195 55.70 -1.58 0.43
C ILE A 195 54.42 -0.74 0.60
N TYR A 196 54.50 0.57 0.33
CA TYR A 196 53.38 1.48 0.44
C TYR A 196 52.21 1.12 -0.49
N ILE A 197 52.49 0.76 -1.76
CA ILE A 197 51.46 0.33 -2.72
C ILE A 197 50.74 -0.93 -2.21
N ILE A 198 51.48 -1.89 -1.63
CA ILE A 198 50.89 -3.11 -1.05
C ILE A 198 49.96 -2.76 0.11
N VAL A 199 50.41 -1.92 1.06
CA VAL A 199 49.60 -1.52 2.22
C VAL A 199 48.35 -0.76 1.78
N MET A 200 48.46 0.19 0.86
CA MET A 200 47.31 0.91 0.31
C MET A 200 46.33 -0.02 -0.39
N TYR A 201 46.83 -1.00 -1.15
CA TYR A 201 45.99 -1.99 -1.77
C TYR A 201 45.20 -2.82 -0.75
N PHE A 202 45.84 -3.26 0.34
CA PHE A 202 45.16 -3.97 1.43
C PHE A 202 44.08 -3.10 2.09
N VAL A 203 44.35 -1.82 2.34
CA VAL A 203 43.36 -0.89 2.91
C VAL A 203 42.14 -0.76 1.98
N ILE A 204 42.37 -0.60 0.67
CA ILE A 204 41.30 -0.54 -0.34
C ILE A 204 40.50 -1.84 -0.36
N VAL A 205 41.18 -3.00 -0.34
CA VAL A 205 40.55 -4.33 -0.30
C VAL A 205 39.66 -4.50 0.93
N ILE A 206 40.15 -4.14 2.12
CA ILE A 206 39.38 -4.22 3.37
C ILE A 206 38.15 -3.31 3.32
N LEU A 207 38.27 -2.11 2.74
CA LEU A 207 37.16 -1.17 2.55
C LEU A 207 36.11 -1.71 1.58
N PHE A 208 36.51 -2.27 0.43
CA PHE A 208 35.58 -2.87 -0.53
C PHE A 208 34.87 -4.10 0.04
N VAL A 209 35.57 -4.91 0.84
CA VAL A 209 34.95 -6.02 1.59
C VAL A 209 33.99 -5.49 2.65
N GLY A 210 34.35 -4.41 3.35
CA GLY A 210 33.50 -3.71 4.30
C GLY A 210 32.21 -3.20 3.66
N MET A 211 32.31 -2.53 2.51
CA MET A 211 31.15 -2.09 1.71
C MET A 211 30.28 -3.28 1.29
N LYS A 212 30.86 -4.35 0.76
CA LYS A 212 30.06 -5.51 0.38
C LYS A 212 29.41 -6.20 1.59
N LYS A 213 30.04 -6.19 2.76
CA LYS A 213 29.45 -6.73 3.99
C LYS A 213 28.27 -5.87 4.49
N LEU A 214 28.34 -4.56 4.29
CA LEU A 214 27.28 -3.62 4.63
C LEU A 214 26.13 -3.60 3.62
N TYR A 215 26.40 -3.88 2.34
CA TYR A 215 25.47 -3.62 1.21
C TYR A 215 25.18 -4.81 0.29
N GLY A 216 25.78 -5.97 0.52
CA GLY A 216 25.67 -7.12 -0.39
C GLY A 216 24.80 -8.27 0.12
N ASP A 217 24.20 -9.01 -0.81
CA ASP A 217 23.29 -10.14 -0.57
C ASP A 217 23.96 -11.44 -0.03
N GLY A 218 24.98 -11.33 0.81
CA GLY A 218 25.64 -12.50 1.44
C GLY A 218 26.51 -13.37 0.50
N THR A 219 26.63 -13.03 -0.79
CA THR A 219 27.53 -13.72 -1.73
C THR A 219 29.00 -13.42 -1.44
N LYS A 220 29.91 -14.39 -1.59
CA LYS A 220 31.37 -14.16 -1.42
C LYS A 220 31.85 -13.08 -2.41
N TYR A 221 32.64 -12.11 -1.95
CA TYR A 221 33.28 -11.14 -2.86
C TYR A 221 34.38 -11.84 -3.66
N SER A 222 34.27 -11.83 -4.98
CA SER A 222 35.31 -12.34 -5.87
C SER A 222 36.11 -11.16 -6.42
N PHE A 223 37.31 -10.93 -5.89
CA PHE A 223 38.26 -10.05 -6.53
C PHE A 223 38.74 -10.67 -7.85
N SER A 224 38.92 -9.85 -8.88
CA SER A 224 39.58 -10.31 -10.11
C SER A 224 41.02 -10.69 -9.79
N LYS A 225 41.33 -11.99 -9.97
CA LYS A 225 42.70 -12.51 -9.77
C LYS A 225 43.73 -11.75 -10.61
N GLN A 226 43.34 -11.23 -11.77
CA GLN A 226 44.21 -10.46 -12.65
C GLN A 226 44.68 -9.15 -12.00
N ILE A 227 43.81 -8.44 -11.29
CA ILE A 227 44.15 -7.18 -10.63
C ILE A 227 45.08 -7.43 -9.43
N ILE A 228 44.81 -8.47 -8.64
CA ILE A 228 45.67 -8.85 -7.51
C ILE A 228 47.08 -9.16 -8.01
N VAL A 229 47.19 -9.96 -9.07
CA VAL A 229 48.48 -10.34 -9.66
C VAL A 229 49.22 -9.12 -10.23
N ALA A 230 48.50 -8.19 -10.88
CA ALA A 230 49.10 -6.97 -11.42
C ALA A 230 49.65 -6.03 -10.32
N VAL A 231 48.90 -5.85 -9.22
CA VAL A 231 49.36 -4.98 -8.12
C VAL A 231 50.57 -5.60 -7.40
N LEU A 232 50.54 -6.91 -7.17
CA LEU A 232 51.68 -7.62 -6.57
C LEU A 232 52.90 -7.59 -7.48
N SER A 233 52.76 -7.78 -8.79
CA SER A 233 53.89 -7.77 -9.72
C SER A 233 54.57 -6.40 -9.79
N VAL A 234 53.80 -5.32 -9.85
CA VAL A 234 54.33 -3.94 -9.83
C VAL A 234 55.05 -3.65 -8.52
N SER A 235 54.49 -4.08 -7.39
CA SER A 235 55.09 -3.87 -6.08
C SER A 235 56.41 -4.63 -5.92
N VAL A 236 56.46 -5.89 -6.37
CA VAL A 236 57.68 -6.71 -6.34
C VAL A 236 58.75 -6.13 -7.27
N LEU A 237 58.38 -5.63 -8.46
CA LEU A 237 59.32 -4.97 -9.36
C LEU A 237 59.94 -3.71 -8.77
N LEU A 238 59.16 -2.90 -8.05
CA LEU A 238 59.66 -1.70 -7.36
C LEU A 238 60.61 -2.05 -6.21
N ILE A 239 60.31 -3.09 -5.44
CA ILE A 239 61.18 -3.53 -4.35
C ILE A 239 62.49 -4.12 -4.92
N ALA A 240 62.39 -4.97 -5.96
CA ALA A 240 63.55 -5.58 -6.59
C ALA A 240 64.47 -4.54 -7.24
N SER A 241 63.91 -3.55 -7.95
CA SER A 241 64.70 -2.47 -8.54
C SER A 241 65.37 -1.62 -7.47
N GLY A 242 64.69 -1.33 -6.35
CA GLY A 242 65.29 -0.63 -5.21
C GLY A 242 66.44 -1.39 -4.55
N ILE A 243 66.32 -2.70 -4.39
CA ILE A 243 67.39 -3.56 -3.84
C ILE A 243 68.60 -3.61 -4.78
N ILE A 244 68.38 -3.77 -6.10
CA ILE A 244 69.47 -3.78 -7.09
C ILE A 244 70.23 -2.45 -7.06
N LEU A 245 69.50 -1.33 -6.97
CA LEU A 245 70.10 0.00 -6.90
C LEU A 245 70.96 0.21 -5.63
N LEU A 246 70.59 -0.41 -4.50
CA LEU A 246 71.37 -0.38 -3.27
C LEU A 246 72.61 -1.30 -3.27
N ILE A 247 72.63 -2.33 -4.12
CA ILE A 247 73.74 -3.29 -4.21
C ILE A 247 74.78 -2.85 -5.26
N VAL A 248 74.32 -2.20 -6.33
CA VAL A 248 75.15 -1.77 -7.47
C VAL A 248 75.90 -0.47 -7.19
N VAL A 249 75.44 0.30 -6.21
CA VAL A 249 76.04 1.57 -5.75
C VAL A 249 76.90 1.29 -4.52
#